data_AF-A0A2V2X154-F1
#
_entry.id   AF-A0A2V2X154-F1
#
_cell.length_a   1.000
_cell.length_b   1.000
_cell.length_c   1.000
_cell.angle_alpha   90.00
_cell.angle_beta   90.00
_cell.angle_gamma   90.00
#
_symmetry.space_group_name_H-M   'P 1'
#
loop_
_entity.id
_entity.type
_entity.pdbx_description
1 polymer ?
#
loop_
_entity_poly.entity_id
_entity_poly.type
_entity_poly.pdbx_seq_one_letter_code
_entity_poly.pdbx_strand_id
1 'polypeptide(L)'
;MDAARRGQYSDVVVLQESQGVPDSLTVSHLPLGPTVVFTIHNLVTRHDIQDVGTMSEQHPHLIFENFTTRLGRRVRDVLKFLFPVPKPDATRVLTFDNQNDFVSFRHHTFRTVKGREVQLTEVGPRMELAPYRITLGTLEMDDAETEWVLQPYMNTAKKRRLL
;
A
#
# COMPACT_ATOMS: atom_id res chain seq x y z
N MET A 1 -7.89 -2.89 18.99
CA MET A 1 -8.62 -3.80 18.08
C MET A 1 -10.10 -3.92 18.43
N ASP A 2 -10.49 -4.15 19.69
CA ASP A 2 -11.92 -4.24 20.07
C ASP A 2 -12.73 -2.98 19.78
N ALA A 3 -12.15 -1.79 20.00
CA ALA A 3 -12.80 -0.54 19.64
C ALA A 3 -13.07 -0.44 18.14
N ALA A 4 -12.12 -0.89 17.30
CA ALA A 4 -12.26 -0.88 15.85
C ALA A 4 -13.36 -1.86 15.38
N ARG A 5 -13.46 -3.04 16.01
CA ARG A 5 -14.56 -3.98 15.76
C ARG A 5 -15.92 -3.41 16.16
N ARG A 6 -16.02 -2.80 17.35
CA ARG A 6 -17.27 -2.17 17.82
C ARG A 6 -17.70 -1.01 16.91
N GLY A 7 -16.72 -0.25 16.41
CA GLY A 7 -16.93 0.82 15.44
C GLY A 7 -17.17 0.35 14.00
N GLN A 8 -17.19 -0.96 13.75
CA GLN A 8 -17.40 -1.56 12.41
C GLN A 8 -16.41 -1.04 11.34
N TYR A 9 -15.17 -0.78 11.74
CA TYR A 9 -14.12 -0.44 10.79
C TYR A 9 -13.72 -1.67 9.97
N SER A 10 -13.44 -1.48 8.69
CA SER A 10 -12.97 -2.54 7.80
C SER A 10 -11.51 -2.90 8.06
N ASP A 11 -10.66 -1.90 8.34
CA ASP A 11 -9.22 -2.07 8.35
C ASP A 11 -8.57 -1.20 9.43
N VAL A 12 -7.43 -1.66 9.95
CA VAL A 12 -6.56 -0.88 10.83
C VAL A 12 -5.20 -0.80 10.18
N VAL A 13 -4.69 0.43 10.07
CA VAL A 13 -3.35 0.71 9.54
C VAL A 13 -2.49 1.26 10.68
N VAL A 14 -1.37 0.60 10.96
CA VAL A 14 -0.41 1.02 11.98
C VAL A 14 0.90 1.40 11.32
N LEU A 15 1.40 2.58 11.65
CA LEU A 15 2.71 3.07 11.22
C LEU A 15 3.67 3.00 12.40
N GLN A 16 4.88 2.52 12.14
CA GLN A 16 6.00 2.57 13.08
C GLN A 16 7.08 3.47 12.50
N GLU A 17 7.82 4.13 13.39
CA GLU A 17 8.90 5.03 13.02
C GLU A 17 10.18 4.72 13.80
N SER A 18 11.30 5.09 13.20
CA SER A 18 12.60 5.13 13.82
C SER A 18 13.14 6.55 13.69
N GLN A 19 13.36 7.22 14.82
CA GLN A 19 13.90 8.59 14.90
C GLN A 19 13.11 9.61 14.04
N GLY A 20 11.78 9.52 14.02
CA GLY A 20 10.91 10.42 13.25
C GLY A 20 10.78 10.07 11.77
N VAL A 21 11.38 8.97 11.30
CA VAL A 21 11.21 8.47 9.93
C VAL A 21 10.39 7.17 9.96
N PRO A 22 9.20 7.13 9.33
CA PRO A 22 8.41 5.91 9.22
C PRO A 22 9.16 4.80 8.47
N ASP A 23 9.27 3.62 9.08
CA ASP A 23 10.03 2.49 8.57
C ASP A 23 9.18 1.21 8.39
N SER A 24 8.03 1.11 9.06
CA SER A 24 7.11 -0.02 8.89
C SER A 24 5.65 0.42 8.81
N LEU A 25 4.91 -0.28 7.94
CA LEU A 25 3.47 -0.14 7.74
C LEU A 25 2.81 -1.51 7.93
N THR A 26 1.90 -1.60 8.89
CA THR A 26 1.07 -2.79 9.10
C THR A 26 -0.36 -2.52 8.67
N VAL A 27 -0.92 -3.38 7.82
CA VAL A 27 -2.32 -3.33 7.40
C VAL A 27 -3.02 -4.58 7.90
N SER A 28 -4.05 -4.40 8.73
CA SER A 28 -4.82 -5.49 9.33
C SER A 28 -6.29 -5.37 8.94
N HIS A 29 -6.80 -6.37 8.21
CA HIS A 29 -8.21 -6.42 7.82
C HIS A 29 -9.07 -6.99 8.94
N LEU A 30 -10.18 -6.34 9.27
CA LEU A 30 -11.15 -6.73 10.28
C LEU A 30 -12.39 -7.39 9.62
N PRO A 31 -13.16 -8.22 10.35
CA PRO A 31 -12.98 -8.60 11.76
C PRO A 31 -11.98 -9.74 12.00
N LEU A 32 -11.71 -10.58 11.00
CA LEU A 32 -10.82 -11.75 11.05
C LEU A 32 -10.02 -11.90 9.74
N GLY A 33 -9.64 -10.78 9.15
CA GLY A 33 -8.89 -10.75 7.89
C GLY A 33 -7.39 -10.91 8.09
N PRO A 34 -6.61 -10.97 6.99
CA PRO A 34 -5.17 -11.10 7.08
C PRO A 34 -4.52 -9.81 7.55
N THR A 35 -3.33 -9.94 8.13
CA THR A 35 -2.45 -8.81 8.42
C THR A 35 -1.22 -8.91 7.54
N VAL A 36 -0.93 -7.83 6.81
CA VAL A 36 0.28 -7.70 6.00
C VAL A 36 1.14 -6.63 6.60
N VAL A 37 2.41 -6.95 6.79
CA VAL A 37 3.39 -5.98 7.25
C VAL A 37 4.41 -5.70 6.18
N PHE A 38 4.64 -4.40 5.96
CA PHE A 38 5.55 -3.86 4.98
C PHE A 38 6.67 -3.09 5.67
N THR A 39 7.85 -3.16 5.10
CA THR A 39 8.93 -2.21 5.35
C THR A 39 8.83 -1.07 4.35
N ILE A 40 8.98 0.16 4.84
CA ILE A 40 8.96 1.37 4.04
C ILE A 40 10.40 1.73 3.66
N HIS A 41 10.62 1.94 2.37
CA HIS A 41 11.88 2.40 1.80
C HIS A 41 11.65 3.70 1.00
N ASN A 42 12.70 4.50 0.87
CA ASN A 42 12.73 5.69 0.00
C ASN A 42 11.54 6.63 0.24
N LEU A 43 11.19 6.86 1.51
CA LEU A 43 10.08 7.72 1.89
C LEU A 43 10.43 9.19 1.59
N VAL A 44 9.57 9.83 0.81
CA VAL A 44 9.52 11.29 0.69
C VAL A 44 8.17 11.72 1.23
N THR A 45 8.18 12.47 2.33
CA THR A 45 6.93 12.93 2.93
C THR A 45 6.30 14.02 2.06
N ARG A 46 4.99 14.17 2.16
CA ARG A 46 4.28 15.22 1.42
C ARG A 46 4.79 16.63 1.77
N HIS A 47 5.23 16.85 3.00
CA HIS A 47 5.71 18.15 3.47
C HIS A 47 7.03 18.56 2.82
N ASP A 48 7.79 17.60 2.29
CA ASP A 48 9.07 17.84 1.62
C ASP A 48 8.92 18.09 0.11
N ILE A 49 7.73 17.82 -0.45
CA ILE A 49 7.44 18.06 -1.87
C ILE A 49 7.13 19.55 -2.06
N GLN A 50 7.71 20.17 -3.09
CA GLN A 50 7.49 21.58 -3.40
C GLN A 50 6.13 21.78 -4.11
N ASP A 51 5.53 22.96 -3.92
CA ASP A 51 4.32 23.41 -4.61
C ASP A 51 3.08 22.50 -4.45
N VAL A 52 2.94 21.83 -3.30
CA VAL A 52 1.79 20.96 -3.05
C VAL A 52 0.58 21.78 -2.61
N GLY A 53 -0.41 21.87 -3.51
CA GLY A 53 -1.72 22.48 -3.21
C GLY A 53 -2.58 21.66 -2.23
N THR A 54 -3.88 21.93 -2.14
CA THR A 54 -4.80 21.12 -1.32
C THR A 54 -5.05 19.74 -1.94
N MET A 55 -5.22 18.71 -1.11
CA MET A 55 -5.48 17.35 -1.56
C MET A 55 -6.96 17.15 -1.91
N SER A 56 -7.25 16.52 -3.05
CA SER A 56 -8.62 16.09 -3.38
C SER A 56 -9.00 14.88 -2.52
N GLU A 57 -10.17 14.96 -1.88
CA GLU A 57 -10.74 13.86 -1.10
C GLU A 57 -11.60 12.91 -1.94
N GLN A 58 -11.63 13.09 -3.26
CA GLN A 58 -12.31 12.16 -4.17
C GLN A 58 -11.75 10.74 -4.00
N HIS A 59 -12.63 9.76 -4.19
CA HIS A 59 -12.24 8.36 -4.25
C HIS A 59 -11.26 8.14 -5.43
N PRO A 60 -10.07 7.59 -5.18
CA PRO A 60 -9.04 7.48 -6.19
C PRO A 60 -9.26 6.30 -7.13
N HIS A 61 -8.87 6.45 -8.39
CA HIS A 61 -8.58 5.31 -9.25
C HIS A 61 -7.32 4.59 -8.76
N LEU A 62 -7.32 3.26 -8.79
CA LEU A 62 -6.18 2.44 -8.39
C LEU A 62 -5.59 1.76 -9.62
N ILE A 63 -4.27 1.84 -9.75
CA ILE A 63 -3.48 1.15 -10.76
C ILE A 63 -2.57 0.17 -10.02
N PHE A 64 -2.61 -1.10 -10.43
CA PHE A 64 -1.75 -2.16 -9.92
C PHE A 64 -1.00 -2.79 -11.08
N GLU A 65 0.30 -2.53 -11.17
CA GLU A 65 1.17 -3.06 -12.22
C GLU A 65 2.05 -4.18 -11.66
N ASN A 66 2.29 -5.21 -12.47
CA ASN A 66 3.24 -6.30 -12.20
C ASN A 66 2.95 -7.21 -10.97
N PHE A 67 1.71 -7.30 -10.49
CA PHE A 67 1.29 -8.27 -9.45
C PHE A 67 0.80 -9.58 -10.07
N THR A 68 1.72 -10.37 -10.62
CA THR A 68 1.36 -11.53 -11.46
C THR A 68 1.18 -12.83 -10.68
N THR A 69 1.95 -13.00 -9.61
CA THR A 69 1.99 -14.24 -8.82
C THR A 69 0.77 -14.38 -7.90
N ARG A 70 0.59 -15.55 -7.26
CA ARG A 70 -0.48 -15.75 -6.28
C ARG A 70 -0.30 -14.84 -5.06
N LEU A 71 0.93 -14.71 -4.56
CA LEU A 71 1.26 -13.83 -3.44
C LEU A 71 1.11 -12.36 -3.83
N GLY A 72 1.54 -11.98 -5.04
CA GLY A 72 1.32 -10.64 -5.58
C GLY A 72 -0.16 -10.27 -5.64
N ARG A 73 -1.03 -11.17 -6.13
CA ARG A 73 -2.49 -10.94 -6.11
C ARG A 73 -3.03 -10.79 -4.69
N ARG A 74 -2.50 -11.55 -3.72
CA ARG A 74 -2.87 -11.44 -2.30
C ARG A 74 -2.54 -10.05 -1.74
N VAL A 75 -1.32 -9.58 -1.95
CA VAL A 75 -0.87 -8.24 -1.53
C VAL A 75 -1.66 -7.14 -2.24
N ARG A 76 -1.90 -7.30 -3.55
CA ARG A 76 -2.73 -6.40 -4.35
C ARG A 76 -4.13 -6.28 -3.77
N ASP A 77 -4.77 -7.39 -3.43
CA ASP A 77 -6.13 -7.40 -2.91
C ASP A 77 -6.20 -6.71 -1.54
N VAL A 78 -5.23 -6.97 -0.65
CA VAL A 78 -5.07 -6.25 0.64
C VAL A 78 -5.02 -4.73 0.43
N LEU A 79 -4.13 -4.27 -0.46
CA LEU A 79 -3.98 -2.84 -0.75
C LEU A 79 -5.19 -2.23 -1.47
N LYS A 80 -5.87 -3.01 -2.33
CA LYS A 80 -7.03 -2.57 -3.09
C LYS A 80 -8.23 -2.30 -2.19
N PHE A 81 -8.49 -3.19 -1.22
CA PHE A 81 -9.69 -3.09 -0.37
C PHE A 81 -9.61 -2.01 0.70
N LEU A 82 -8.47 -1.33 0.86
CA LEU A 82 -8.34 -0.12 1.67
C LEU A 82 -9.07 1.10 1.10
N PHE A 83 -9.43 1.06 -0.19
CA PHE A 83 -10.02 2.21 -0.87
C PHE A 83 -11.44 1.91 -1.37
N PRO A 84 -12.34 2.91 -1.30
CA PRO A 84 -13.67 2.80 -1.85
C PRO A 84 -13.64 2.84 -3.40
N VAL A 85 -14.75 2.40 -4.01
CA VAL A 85 -14.89 2.41 -5.47
C VAL A 85 -14.94 3.87 -5.99
N PRO A 86 -14.09 4.24 -6.96
CA PRO A 86 -14.08 5.56 -7.54
C PRO A 86 -15.26 5.79 -8.49
N LYS A 87 -15.66 7.05 -8.63
CA LYS A 87 -16.56 7.46 -9.71
C LYS A 87 -15.79 7.52 -11.03
N PRO A 88 -16.44 7.32 -12.20
CA PRO A 88 -15.75 7.36 -13.49
C PRO A 88 -15.10 8.70 -13.86
N ASP A 89 -15.53 9.79 -13.22
CA ASP A 89 -15.06 11.16 -13.42
C ASP A 89 -14.00 11.60 -12.40
N ALA A 90 -13.56 10.71 -11.51
CA ALA A 90 -12.55 11.04 -10.51
C ALA A 90 -11.18 11.31 -11.18
N THR A 91 -10.52 12.39 -10.78
CA THR A 91 -9.24 12.82 -11.37
C THR A 91 -8.03 12.43 -10.52
N ARG A 92 -8.26 11.72 -9.41
CA ARG A 92 -7.23 11.27 -8.47
C ARG A 92 -6.84 9.83 -8.79
N VAL A 93 -5.54 9.53 -8.82
CA VAL A 93 -5.03 8.19 -9.09
C VAL A 93 -3.91 7.80 -8.13
N LEU A 94 -3.99 6.57 -7.63
CA LEU A 94 -2.97 5.91 -6.84
C LEU A 94 -2.37 4.78 -7.66
N THR A 95 -1.04 4.78 -7.79
CA THR A 95 -0.32 3.77 -8.53
C THR A 95 0.50 2.92 -7.57
N PHE A 96 0.32 1.61 -7.68
CA PHE A 96 1.13 0.58 -7.04
C PHE A 96 1.82 -0.19 -8.16
N ASP A 97 3.10 0.05 -8.36
CA ASP A 97 3.90 -0.65 -9.37
C ASP A 97 4.90 -1.58 -8.68
N ASN A 98 4.81 -2.87 -8.94
CA ASN A 98 5.72 -3.85 -8.38
C ASN A 98 6.98 -4.00 -9.26
N GLN A 99 8.13 -3.62 -8.72
CA GLN A 99 9.43 -3.82 -9.36
C GLN A 99 10.37 -4.58 -8.42
N ASN A 100 10.76 -5.80 -8.81
CA ASN A 100 11.65 -6.66 -8.03
C ASN A 100 11.20 -6.85 -6.56
N ASP A 101 9.91 -7.11 -6.35
CA ASP A 101 9.27 -7.30 -5.04
C ASP A 101 9.19 -6.03 -4.16
N PHE A 102 9.55 -4.86 -4.71
CA PHE A 102 9.28 -3.56 -4.11
C PHE A 102 8.07 -2.93 -4.79
N VAL A 103 7.04 -2.64 -3.99
CA VAL A 103 5.83 -1.97 -4.45
C VAL A 103 6.06 -0.46 -4.37
N SER A 104 6.35 0.15 -5.50
CA SER A 104 6.44 1.60 -5.64
C SER A 104 5.04 2.21 -5.55
N PHE A 105 4.82 3.02 -4.52
CA PHE A 105 3.59 3.79 -4.36
C PHE A 105 3.79 5.22 -4.84
N ARG A 106 2.89 5.69 -5.70
CA ARG A 106 2.82 7.08 -6.13
C ARG A 106 1.38 7.58 -6.13
N HIS A 107 1.22 8.86 -5.83
CA HIS A 107 -0.08 9.50 -5.72
C HIS A 107 -0.13 10.76 -6.59
N HIS A 108 -0.94 10.68 -7.64
CA HIS A 108 -1.10 11.76 -8.61
C HIS A 108 -2.55 12.22 -8.71
N THR A 109 -2.73 13.45 -9.16
CA THR A 109 -3.95 13.89 -9.82
C THR A 109 -3.64 14.10 -11.30
N PHE A 110 -4.64 13.96 -12.15
CA PHE A 110 -4.47 14.14 -13.58
C PHE A 110 -5.47 15.14 -14.14
N ARG A 111 -5.06 15.86 -15.19
CA ARG A 111 -5.93 16.75 -15.95
C ARG A 111 -5.75 16.46 -17.43
N THR A 112 -6.87 16.28 -18.12
CA THR A 112 -6.87 16.11 -19.57
C THR A 112 -6.78 17.49 -20.23
N VAL A 113 -5.74 17.68 -21.05
CA VAL A 113 -5.58 18.88 -21.88
C VAL A 113 -6.19 18.60 -23.25
N LYS A 114 -6.56 19.67 -23.99
CA LYS A 114 -7.11 19.54 -25.34
C LYS A 114 -6.17 18.69 -26.20
N GLY A 115 -6.67 17.58 -26.75
CA GLY A 115 -5.90 16.71 -27.66
C GLY A 115 -5.46 15.33 -27.11
N ARG A 116 -6.13 14.80 -26.08
CA ARG A 116 -5.85 13.48 -25.44
C ARG A 116 -4.55 13.41 -24.63
N GLU A 117 -3.85 14.51 -24.46
CA GLU A 117 -2.72 14.56 -23.53
C GLU A 117 -3.21 14.65 -22.08
N VAL A 118 -2.56 13.90 -21.21
CA VAL A 118 -2.86 13.86 -19.78
C VAL A 118 -1.66 14.41 -19.03
N GLN A 119 -1.88 15.49 -18.28
CA GLN A 119 -0.86 16.05 -17.39
C GLN A 119 -1.07 15.50 -15.99
N LEU A 120 0.00 14.95 -15.42
CA LEU A 120 0.02 14.42 -14.05
C LEU A 120 0.65 15.45 -13.11
N THR A 121 0.05 15.60 -11.93
CA THR A 121 0.57 16.40 -10.84
C THR A 121 0.68 15.52 -9.61
N GLU A 122 1.87 15.43 -9.04
CA GLU A 122 2.10 14.66 -7.83
C GLU A 122 1.60 15.41 -6.60
N VAL A 123 0.90 14.71 -5.71
CA VAL A 123 0.20 15.34 -4.57
C VAL A 123 0.42 14.65 -3.22
N GLY A 124 0.92 13.40 -3.23
CA GLY A 124 1.09 12.59 -2.04
C GLY A 124 2.53 12.11 -1.84
N PRO A 125 2.79 11.37 -0.75
CA PRO A 125 4.13 10.87 -0.45
C PRO A 125 4.61 9.86 -1.50
N ARG A 126 5.93 9.77 -1.64
CA ARG A 126 6.60 8.71 -2.40
C ARG A 126 7.12 7.68 -1.42
N MET A 127 6.91 6.41 -1.72
CA MET A 127 7.47 5.33 -0.90
C MET A 127 7.56 4.06 -1.72
N GLU A 128 8.43 3.18 -1.28
CA GLU A 128 8.55 1.80 -1.75
C GLU A 128 8.22 0.88 -0.58
N LEU A 129 7.27 -0.03 -0.80
CA LEU A 129 6.80 -0.97 0.20
C LEU A 129 7.34 -2.35 -0.13
N ALA A 130 8.08 -2.95 0.81
CA ALA A 130 8.51 -4.33 0.72
C ALA A 130 7.72 -5.18 1.73
N PRO A 131 6.80 -6.08 1.30
CA PRO A 131 6.10 -6.95 2.23
C PRO A 131 7.09 -7.91 2.89
N TYR A 132 7.05 -8.05 4.21
CA TYR A 132 7.91 -8.96 4.95
C TYR A 132 7.16 -10.13 5.60
N ARG A 133 5.87 -9.97 5.92
CA ARG A 133 5.05 -11.02 6.55
C ARG A 133 3.57 -10.86 6.21
N ILE A 134 2.90 -11.98 5.99
CA ILE A 134 1.45 -12.10 5.88
C ILE A 134 0.97 -13.15 6.88
N THR A 135 0.06 -12.77 7.78
CA THR A 135 -0.60 -13.67 8.73
C THR A 135 -2.09 -13.77 8.45
N LEU A 136 -2.69 -14.93 8.71
CA LEU A 136 -4.12 -15.21 8.58
C LEU A 136 -4.88 -14.84 9.85
N GLY A 137 -4.61 -13.66 10.39
CA GLY A 137 -5.25 -13.16 11.59
C GLY A 137 -5.04 -11.66 11.74
N THR A 138 -5.78 -11.09 12.67
CA THR A 138 -5.69 -9.66 12.98
C THR A 138 -4.46 -9.35 13.83
N LEU A 139 -4.11 -8.07 13.92
CA LEU A 139 -2.87 -7.59 14.57
C LEU A 139 -2.66 -8.11 16.01
N GLU A 140 -3.74 -8.34 16.76
CA GLU A 140 -3.66 -8.82 18.15
C GLU A 140 -3.53 -10.33 18.30
N MET A 141 -3.67 -11.09 17.22
CA MET A 141 -3.60 -12.55 17.25
C MET A 141 -2.15 -13.00 17.08
N ASP A 142 -1.42 -13.11 18.19
CA ASP A 142 -0.01 -13.51 18.19
C ASP A 142 0.21 -14.94 17.64
N ASP A 143 -0.75 -15.84 17.87
CA ASP A 143 -0.70 -17.25 17.46
C ASP A 143 -1.31 -17.51 16.06
N ALA A 144 -1.57 -16.45 15.28
CA ALA A 144 -2.15 -16.60 13.95
C ALA A 144 -1.22 -17.34 12.97
N GLU A 145 -1.80 -18.19 12.12
CA GLU A 145 -1.04 -18.91 11.10
C GLU A 145 -0.37 -17.92 10.13
N THR A 146 0.93 -18.12 9.89
CA THR A 146 1.70 -17.30 8.94
C THR A 146 1.50 -17.87 7.53
N GLU A 147 0.79 -17.13 6.67
CA GLU A 147 0.62 -17.47 5.25
C GLU A 147 1.95 -17.38 4.50
N TRP A 148 2.71 -16.32 4.76
CA TRP A 148 3.98 -16.07 4.10
C TRP A 148 4.92 -15.19 4.94
N VAL A 149 6.22 -15.44 4.84
CA VAL A 149 7.25 -14.62 5.47
C VAL A 149 8.47 -14.52 4.55
N LEU A 150 9.08 -13.34 4.51
CA LEU A 150 10.33 -13.11 3.80
C LEU A 150 11.47 -13.86 4.52
N GLN A 151 12.17 -14.73 3.80
CA GLN A 151 13.31 -15.51 4.32
C GLN A 151 14.63 -15.07 3.65
N PRO A 152 15.26 -13.98 4.12
CA PRO A 152 16.42 -13.38 3.44
C PRO A 152 17.68 -14.25 3.52
N TYR A 153 17.79 -15.11 4.53
CA TYR A 153 18.99 -15.92 4.79
C TYR A 153 19.03 -17.26 4.04
N MET A 154 18.18 -17.46 3.02
CA MET A 154 18.27 -18.63 2.13
C MET A 154 19.21 -18.35 0.95
N ASN A 155 20.00 -19.35 0.54
CA ASN A 155 20.94 -19.23 -0.59
C ASN A 155 20.30 -18.76 -1.91
N THR A 156 19.01 -19.03 -2.13
CA THR A 156 18.29 -18.63 -3.35
C THR A 156 17.36 -17.42 -3.14
N ALA A 157 17.36 -16.81 -1.96
CA ALA A 157 16.43 -15.72 -1.62
C ALA A 157 16.51 -14.57 -2.63
N LYS A 158 17.72 -14.11 -2.96
CA LYS A 158 17.96 -13.00 -3.89
C LYS A 158 17.62 -13.31 -5.36
N LYS A 159 17.35 -14.57 -5.71
CA LYS A 159 17.06 -15.00 -7.09
C LYS A 159 15.56 -15.17 -7.34
N ARG A 160 14.75 -15.25 -6.28
CA ARG A 160 13.31 -15.49 -6.39
C ARG A 160 12.58 -14.16 -6.55
N ARG A 161 11.59 -14.13 -7.44
CA ARG A 161 10.59 -13.06 -7.53
C ARG A 161 9.30 -13.58 -6.91
N LEU A 162 8.75 -12.82 -5.97
CA LEU A 162 7.71 -13.26 -5.05
C LEU A 162 6.35 -12.63 -5.36
N LEU A 163 6.31 -11.40 -5.89
CA LEU A 163 5.09 -10.63 -6.19
C LEU A 163 4.74 -10.67 -7.69
#